data_AF-A0A3Q2CYF9-F1
#
_entry.id   AF-A0A3Q2CYF9-F1
#
_cell.length_a   1.000
_cell.length_b   1.000
_cell.length_c   1.000
_cell.angle_alpha   90.00
_cell.angle_beta   90.00
_cell.angle_gamma   90.00
#
_symmetry.space_group_name_H-M   'P 1'
#
loop_
_entity.id
_entity.type
_entity.pdbx_description
1 polymer ?
#
loop_
_entity_poly.entity_id
_entity_poly.type
_entity_poly.pdbx_seq_one_letter_code
_entity_poly.pdbx_strand_id
1 'polypeptide(L)'
;GKLIVIDFRYNNVNYRLINVHAPNLETQRKRFFENIRKWITHSTILIGDFNVTLTIIDISSNCVFSEDPSRNELFKLIRNNDLIDYGDCLTPEKKQYTRKQTVLGKLKQSRIDLCLMSSSLIPEVSSRLSAAITPSWRWRWDEAPEMGVCGV
;
A
#
# COMPACT_ATOMS: atom_id res chain seq x y z
N GLY A 1 -1.19 13.11 7.83
CA GLY A 1 -0.65 11.76 7.60
C GLY A 1 0.75 11.74 8.13
N LYS A 2 1.25 10.56 8.45
CA LYS A 2 2.62 10.38 8.93
C LYS A 2 3.40 9.66 7.84
N LEU A 3 4.67 10.03 7.67
CA LEU A 3 5.57 9.31 6.78
C LEU A 3 6.95 9.24 7.41
N ILE A 4 7.66 8.16 7.12
CA ILE A 4 9.08 7.99 7.44
C ILE A 4 9.78 7.72 6.12
N VAL A 5 10.77 8.54 5.77
CA VAL A 5 11.63 8.34 4.60
C VAL A 5 12.95 7.78 5.08
N ILE A 6 13.37 6.67 4.48
CA ILE A 6 14.62 5.97 4.77
C ILE A 6 15.37 5.86 3.45
N ASP A 7 16.53 6.49 3.37
CA ASP A 7 17.47 6.29 2.27
C ASP A 7 18.47 5.21 2.68
N PHE A 8 18.67 4.23 1.80
CA PHE A 8 19.62 3.15 2.01
C PHE A 8 20.32 2.78 0.71
N ARG A 9 21.47 2.13 0.84
CA ARG A 9 22.28 1.70 -0.30
C ARG A 9 22.42 0.20 -0.30
N TYR A 10 22.21 -0.41 -1.46
CA TYR A 10 22.38 -1.84 -1.66
C TYR A 10 22.97 -2.08 -3.05
N ASN A 11 23.94 -2.99 -3.20
CA ASN A 11 24.59 -3.27 -4.49
C ASN A 11 25.04 -2.02 -5.26
N ASN A 12 25.60 -1.04 -4.54
CA ASN A 12 26.05 0.25 -5.09
C ASN A 12 24.93 1.17 -5.63
N VAL A 13 23.66 0.80 -5.50
CA VAL A 13 22.48 1.57 -5.90
C VAL A 13 21.82 2.20 -4.67
N ASN A 14 21.34 3.44 -4.81
CA ASN A 14 20.60 4.13 -3.76
C ASN A 14 19.11 3.83 -3.91
N TYR A 15 18.48 3.43 -2.82
CA TYR A 15 17.06 3.16 -2.73
C TYR A 15 16.45 4.06 -1.67
N ARG A 16 15.15 4.32 -1.82
CA ARG A 16 14.36 5.06 -0.86
C ARG A 16 13.16 4.23 -0.43
N LEU A 17 13.02 3.95 0.85
CA LEU A 17 11.82 3.39 1.45
C LEU A 17 11.01 4.50 2.12
N ILE A 18 9.74 4.59 1.81
CA ILE A 18 8.78 5.55 2.37
C ILE A 18 7.67 4.73 3.03
N ASN A 19 7.69 4.68 4.35
CA ASN A 19 6.57 4.14 5.10
C ASN A 19 5.46 5.19 5.17
N VAL A 20 4.25 4.82 4.77
CA VAL A 20 3.08 5.69 4.62
C VAL A 20 2.04 5.34 5.68
N HIS A 21 1.55 6.37 6.37
CA HIS A 21 0.30 6.30 7.13
C HIS A 21 -0.57 7.50 6.75
N ALA A 22 -1.40 7.30 5.74
CA ALA A 22 -2.22 8.34 5.14
C ALA A 22 -3.40 8.73 6.07
N PRO A 23 -3.85 10.01 6.02
CA PRO A 23 -5.03 10.44 6.77
C PRO A 23 -6.30 9.65 6.43
N ASN A 24 -7.20 9.52 7.41
CA ASN A 24 -8.56 9.01 7.20
C ASN A 24 -9.47 10.02 6.48
N LEU A 25 -9.27 11.32 6.71
CA LEU A 25 -10.08 12.36 6.06
C LEU A 25 -9.61 12.60 4.62
N GLU A 26 -10.55 12.49 3.68
CA GLU A 26 -10.29 12.56 2.23
C GLU A 26 -9.51 13.82 1.80
N THR A 27 -9.93 15.00 2.25
CA THR A 27 -9.30 16.28 1.88
C THR A 27 -7.85 16.37 2.36
N GLN A 28 -7.57 15.83 3.56
CA GLN A 28 -6.21 15.74 4.09
C GLN A 28 -5.40 14.67 3.36
N ARG A 29 -6.02 13.54 3.02
CA ARG A 29 -5.39 12.43 2.30
C ARG A 29 -4.98 12.83 0.89
N LYS A 30 -5.83 13.58 0.17
CA LYS A 30 -5.50 14.18 -1.12
C LYS A 30 -4.25 15.05 -1.02
N ARG A 31 -4.25 16.06 -0.13
CA ARG A 31 -3.09 16.94 0.10
C ARG A 31 -1.84 16.15 0.52
N PHE A 32 -2.02 15.06 1.26
CA PHE A 32 -0.91 14.19 1.65
C PHE A 32 -0.27 13.51 0.43
N PHE A 33 -1.06 12.98 -0.51
CA PHE A 33 -0.53 12.41 -1.76
C PHE A 33 0.07 13.45 -2.70
N GLU A 34 -0.45 14.68 -2.75
CA GLU A 34 0.21 15.78 -3.50
C GLU A 34 1.61 16.06 -2.93
N ASN A 35 1.72 16.08 -1.60
CA ASN A 35 2.96 16.41 -0.90
C ASN A 35 4.01 15.29 -0.90
N ILE A 36 3.61 14.01 -1.00
CA ILE A 36 4.56 12.89 -0.98
C ILE A 36 5.41 12.84 -2.26
N ARG A 37 4.90 13.40 -3.37
CA ARG A 37 5.57 13.40 -4.68
C ARG A 37 7.01 13.91 -4.62
N LYS A 38 7.30 14.92 -3.80
CA LYS A 38 8.65 15.51 -3.67
C LYS A 38 9.70 14.53 -3.14
N TRP A 39 9.27 13.45 -2.50
CA TRP A 39 10.17 12.44 -1.95
C TRP A 39 10.41 11.27 -2.91
N ILE A 40 9.64 11.15 -3.99
CA ILE A 40 9.78 10.03 -4.91
C ILE A 40 11.01 10.23 -5.81
N THR A 41 11.80 9.17 -5.92
CA THR A 41 12.97 9.02 -6.80
C THR A 41 12.77 7.82 -7.74
N HIS A 42 13.74 7.57 -8.64
CA HIS A 42 13.70 6.43 -9.57
C HIS A 42 13.77 5.04 -8.93
N SER A 43 14.13 4.94 -7.65
CA SER A 43 14.29 3.68 -6.91
C SER A 43 13.53 3.77 -5.59
N THR A 44 12.21 4.02 -5.68
CA THR A 44 11.36 4.24 -4.51
C THR A 44 10.47 3.04 -4.19
N ILE A 45 10.60 2.65 -2.94
CA ILE A 45 9.76 1.91 -1.99
C ILE A 45 8.60 2.70 -1.37
N LEU A 46 7.33 2.59 -1.73
CA LEU A 46 6.24 3.13 -0.89
C LEU A 46 5.46 1.97 -0.29
N ILE A 47 5.33 1.94 1.03
CA ILE A 47 4.62 0.86 1.72
C ILE A 47 3.84 1.40 2.92
N GLY A 48 2.69 0.81 3.22
CA GLY A 48 1.94 1.09 4.45
C GLY A 48 0.46 1.32 4.19
N ASP A 49 -0.21 1.99 5.11
CA ASP A 49 -1.65 2.24 5.11
C ASP A 49 -1.98 3.53 4.33
N PHE A 50 -2.58 3.37 3.16
CA PHE A 50 -2.99 4.47 2.30
C PHE A 50 -4.39 4.99 2.62
N ASN A 51 -5.17 4.30 3.48
CA ASN A 51 -6.54 4.65 3.83
C ASN A 51 -7.47 4.93 2.63
N VAL A 52 -7.17 4.34 1.47
CA VAL A 52 -7.96 4.40 0.24
C VAL A 52 -7.76 3.14 -0.58
N THR A 53 -8.83 2.65 -1.18
CA THR A 53 -8.82 1.51 -2.11
C THR A 53 -8.56 2.01 -3.53
N LEU A 54 -7.81 1.27 -4.36
CA LEU A 54 -7.52 1.68 -5.74
C LEU A 54 -8.64 1.28 -6.69
N THR A 55 -9.13 0.05 -6.60
CA THR A 55 -10.14 -0.48 -7.54
C THR A 55 -11.26 -1.22 -6.81
N ILE A 56 -12.28 -1.66 -7.56
CA ILE A 56 -13.41 -2.40 -7.00
C ILE A 56 -13.01 -3.79 -6.45
N ILE A 57 -11.90 -4.38 -6.91
CA ILE A 57 -11.43 -5.67 -6.40
C ILE A 57 -10.88 -5.56 -4.98
N ASP A 58 -10.50 -4.34 -4.57
CA ASP A 58 -9.97 -4.03 -3.24
C ASP A 58 -11.04 -3.99 -2.17
N ILE A 59 -12.33 -4.20 -2.49
CA ILE A 59 -13.41 -4.18 -1.51
C ILE A 59 -14.29 -5.44 -1.56
N SER A 60 -14.81 -5.83 -0.39
CA SER A 60 -15.81 -6.89 -0.30
C SER A 60 -17.18 -6.43 -0.81
N SER A 61 -18.08 -7.37 -1.11
CA SER A 61 -19.45 -7.11 -1.59
C SER A 61 -20.32 -6.30 -0.60
N ASN A 62 -19.96 -6.28 0.68
CA ASN A 62 -20.66 -5.49 1.72
C ASN A 62 -20.16 -4.03 1.81
N CYS A 63 -19.25 -3.63 0.93
CA CYS A 63 -18.70 -2.28 0.85
C CYS A 63 -19.22 -1.57 -0.40
N VAL A 64 -19.33 -0.24 -0.33
CA VAL A 64 -19.65 0.61 -1.49
C VAL A 64 -18.37 1.21 -2.01
N PHE A 65 -18.06 0.99 -3.30
CA PHE A 65 -16.97 1.68 -3.97
C PHE A 65 -17.43 3.09 -4.34
N SER A 66 -17.23 4.04 -3.42
CA SER A 66 -17.60 5.44 -3.60
C SER A 66 -16.50 6.20 -4.35
N GLU A 67 -16.89 7.32 -4.96
CA GLU A 67 -15.93 8.31 -5.45
C GLU A 67 -15.08 8.85 -4.30
N ASP A 68 -13.77 8.96 -4.55
CA ASP A 68 -12.81 9.49 -3.59
C ASP A 68 -11.76 10.33 -4.37
N PRO A 69 -11.85 11.66 -4.35
CA PRO A 69 -10.86 12.56 -4.95
C PRO A 69 -9.40 12.32 -4.56
N SER A 70 -9.13 11.77 -3.37
CA SER A 70 -7.76 11.41 -2.98
C SER A 70 -7.24 10.18 -3.73
N ARG A 71 -8.12 9.25 -4.13
CA ARG A 71 -7.79 8.11 -5.00
C ARG A 71 -7.26 8.59 -6.35
N ASN A 72 -7.89 9.62 -6.92
CA ASN A 72 -7.45 10.20 -8.19
C ASN A 72 -6.04 10.79 -8.08
N GLU A 73 -5.71 11.40 -6.93
CA GLU A 73 -4.39 11.94 -6.70
C GLU A 73 -3.34 10.84 -6.48
N LEU A 74 -3.70 9.76 -5.79
CA LEU A 74 -2.88 8.57 -5.69
C LEU A 74 -2.63 7.93 -7.07
N PHE A 75 -3.63 7.88 -7.95
CA PHE A 75 -3.46 7.40 -9.32
C PHE A 75 -2.51 8.27 -10.14
N LYS A 76 -2.58 9.61 -10.00
CA LYS A 76 -1.60 10.50 -10.62
C LYS A 76 -0.20 10.26 -10.07
N LEU A 77 -0.06 10.08 -8.76
CA LEU A 77 1.22 9.76 -8.13
C LEU A 77 1.81 8.47 -8.70
N ILE A 78 1.01 7.42 -8.82
CA ILE A 78 1.41 6.13 -9.40
C ILE A 78 1.86 6.30 -10.85
N ARG A 79 0.99 6.87 -11.69
CA ARG A 79 1.21 7.01 -13.13
C ARG A 79 2.39 7.93 -13.45
N ASN A 80 2.51 9.07 -12.78
CA ASN A 80 3.51 10.09 -13.11
C ASN A 80 4.91 9.74 -12.63
N ASN A 81 5.04 8.76 -11.73
CA ASN A 81 6.34 8.33 -11.19
C ASN A 81 6.66 6.87 -11.51
N ASP A 82 5.92 6.27 -12.47
CA ASP A 82 6.09 4.90 -12.94
C ASP A 82 6.17 3.88 -11.79
N LEU A 83 5.22 4.02 -10.85
CA LEU A 83 5.07 3.11 -9.73
C LEU A 83 4.12 1.97 -10.10
N ILE A 84 4.37 0.81 -9.53
CA ILE A 84 3.59 -0.41 -9.71
C ILE A 84 3.15 -0.91 -8.34
N ASP A 85 1.88 -1.29 -8.21
CA ASP A 85 1.38 -2.00 -7.03
C ASP A 85 1.90 -3.44 -7.04
N TYR A 86 2.95 -3.68 -6.26
CA TYR A 86 3.61 -4.98 -6.21
C TYR A 86 2.71 -6.09 -5.66
N GLY A 87 1.77 -5.73 -4.78
CA GLY A 87 0.79 -6.70 -4.26
C GLY A 87 -0.09 -7.26 -5.37
N ASP A 88 -0.50 -6.40 -6.31
CA ASP A 88 -1.30 -6.77 -7.48
C ASP A 88 -0.49 -7.64 -8.47
N CYS A 89 0.80 -7.34 -8.67
CA CYS A 89 1.68 -8.18 -9.50
C CYS A 89 1.81 -9.63 -9.01
N LEU A 90 1.76 -9.85 -7.69
CA LEU A 90 1.92 -11.17 -7.09
C LEU A 90 0.66 -12.02 -7.20
N THR A 91 -0.53 -11.42 -7.11
CA THR A 91 -1.80 -12.15 -7.21
C THR A 91 -2.91 -11.32 -7.89
N PRO A 92 -2.81 -11.08 -9.20
CA PRO A 92 -3.74 -10.16 -9.91
C PRO A 92 -5.20 -10.62 -9.88
N GLU A 93 -5.44 -11.93 -9.74
CA GLU A 93 -6.79 -12.51 -9.80
C GLU A 93 -7.43 -12.74 -8.42
N LYS A 94 -6.70 -12.45 -7.32
CA LYS A 94 -7.18 -12.76 -5.96
C LYS A 94 -7.56 -11.50 -5.22
N LYS A 95 -8.78 -11.49 -4.67
CA LYS A 95 -9.19 -10.49 -3.68
C LYS A 95 -8.31 -10.62 -2.44
N GLN A 96 -7.43 -9.65 -2.23
CA GLN A 96 -6.65 -9.50 -1.01
C GLN A 96 -7.28 -8.37 -0.20
N TYR A 97 -7.47 -8.57 1.10
CA TYR A 97 -7.92 -7.52 2.01
C TYR A 97 -6.92 -7.40 3.15
N THR A 98 -6.67 -6.17 3.57
CA THR A 98 -5.70 -5.85 4.64
C THR A 98 -6.38 -5.23 5.85
N ARG A 99 -7.61 -4.74 5.68
CA ARG A 99 -8.50 -4.27 6.74
C ARG A 99 -9.78 -5.08 6.79
N LYS A 100 -10.21 -5.45 8.01
CA LYS A 100 -11.47 -6.14 8.30
C LYS A 100 -12.20 -5.39 9.43
N GLN A 101 -13.50 -5.16 9.26
CA GLN A 101 -14.32 -4.50 10.27
C GLN A 101 -15.76 -5.01 10.20
N THR A 102 -16.38 -5.26 11.35
CA THR A 102 -17.81 -5.55 11.42
C THR A 102 -18.58 -4.26 11.69
N VAL A 103 -19.50 -3.90 10.78
CA VAL A 103 -20.35 -2.70 10.91
C VAL A 103 -21.80 -3.13 10.78
N LEU A 104 -22.62 -2.86 11.81
CA LEU A 104 -24.03 -3.26 11.87
C LEU A 104 -24.22 -4.76 11.56
N GLY A 105 -23.38 -5.62 12.15
CA GLY A 105 -23.42 -7.07 11.95
C GLY A 105 -22.91 -7.58 10.59
N LYS A 106 -22.48 -6.69 9.69
CA LYS A 106 -21.92 -7.08 8.39
C LYS A 106 -20.40 -6.95 8.38
N LEU A 107 -19.73 -8.01 7.95
CA LEU A 107 -18.28 -7.98 7.69
C LEU A 107 -18.00 -7.11 6.47
N LYS A 108 -17.22 -6.06 6.68
CA LYS A 108 -16.65 -5.18 5.65
C LYS A 108 -15.16 -5.42 5.57
N GLN A 109 -14.67 -5.63 4.36
CA GLN A 109 -13.24 -5.85 4.10
C GLN A 109 -12.77 -4.96 2.97
N SER A 110 -11.54 -4.47 3.10
CA SER A 110 -10.89 -3.62 2.11
C SER A 110 -9.38 -3.82 2.07
N ARG A 111 -8.75 -3.59 0.92
CA ARG A 111 -7.31 -3.45 0.75
C ARG A 111 -6.94 -1.98 0.77
N ILE A 112 -6.29 -1.56 1.84
CA ILE A 112 -5.82 -0.19 2.01
C ILE A 112 -4.33 -0.11 2.31
N ASP A 113 -3.71 -1.25 2.63
CA ASP A 113 -2.27 -1.38 2.74
C ASP A 113 -1.71 -1.77 1.37
N LEU A 114 -0.87 -0.90 0.82
CA LEU A 114 -0.31 -1.04 -0.53
C LEU A 114 1.22 -1.10 -0.46
N CYS A 115 1.82 -1.76 -1.44
CA CYS A 115 3.25 -1.72 -1.69
C CYS A 115 3.46 -1.22 -3.12
N LEU A 116 3.74 0.07 -3.27
CA LEU A 116 3.99 0.69 -4.57
C LEU A 116 5.50 0.82 -4.76
N MET A 117 6.04 0.31 -5.88
CA MET A 117 7.46 0.42 -6.17
C MET A 117 7.73 0.94 -7.56
N SER A 118 8.84 1.66 -7.74
CA SER A 118 9.32 2.04 -9.06
C SER A 118 9.47 0.81 -9.95
N SER A 119 8.96 0.87 -11.18
CA SER A 119 8.98 -0.24 -12.15
C SER A 119 10.39 -0.82 -12.37
N SER A 120 11.41 0.04 -12.30
CA SER A 120 12.84 -0.29 -12.40
C SER A 120 13.30 -1.32 -11.37
N LEU A 121 12.61 -1.44 -10.24
CA LEU A 121 12.93 -2.37 -9.16
C LEU A 121 12.34 -3.76 -9.36
N ILE A 122 11.29 -3.89 -10.19
CA ILE A 122 10.54 -5.14 -10.36
C ILE A 122 11.42 -6.31 -10.80
N PRO A 123 12.34 -6.19 -11.78
CA PRO A 123 13.17 -7.31 -12.20
C PRO A 123 14.09 -7.83 -11.09
N GLU A 124 14.70 -6.91 -10.33
CA GLU A 124 15.59 -7.27 -9.23
C GLU A 124 14.82 -7.96 -8.10
N VAL A 125 13.67 -7.42 -7.70
CA VAL A 125 12.85 -7.97 -6.61
C VAL A 125 12.24 -9.32 -7.00
N SER A 126 11.73 -9.44 -8.23
CA SER A 126 11.05 -10.66 -8.70
C SER A 126 12.01 -11.83 -8.89
N SER A 127 13.21 -11.58 -9.41
CA SER A 127 14.24 -12.61 -9.57
C SER A 127 14.64 -13.27 -8.24
N ARG A 128 14.56 -12.51 -7.14
CA ARG A 128 14.94 -12.98 -5.79
C ARG A 128 13.80 -13.64 -5.03
N LEU A 129 12.56 -13.22 -5.25
CA LEU A 129 11.40 -13.86 -4.63
C LEU A 129 11.15 -15.26 -5.19
N SER A 130 11.41 -15.50 -6.48
CA SER A 130 11.39 -16.84 -7.07
C SER A 130 12.39 -17.80 -6.42
N ALA A 131 13.49 -17.29 -5.87
CA ALA A 131 14.49 -18.07 -5.13
C ALA A 131 14.12 -18.28 -3.64
N ALA A 132 13.13 -17.55 -3.12
CA ALA A 132 12.76 -17.53 -1.70
C ALA A 132 11.41 -18.19 -1.41
N ILE A 133 10.79 -18.89 -2.38
CA ILE A 133 9.45 -19.49 -2.25
C ILE A 133 9.46 -20.62 -1.21
N THR A 134 9.27 -20.23 0.05
CA THR A 134 8.50 -20.99 1.04
C THR A 134 7.15 -20.29 1.19
N PRO A 135 6.04 -21.02 1.41
CA PRO A 135 4.68 -20.45 1.48
C PRO A 135 4.43 -19.41 2.59
N SER A 136 5.44 -19.10 3.42
CA SER A 136 5.34 -18.26 4.61
C SER A 136 5.45 -16.75 4.34
N TRP A 137 5.91 -16.31 3.16
CA TRP A 137 6.05 -14.88 2.79
C TRP A 137 4.73 -14.23 2.34
N ARG A 138 3.60 -14.75 2.81
CA ARG A 138 2.32 -14.06 2.69
C ARG A 138 2.47 -12.77 3.49
N TRP A 139 2.20 -11.62 2.88
CA TRP A 139 2.03 -10.36 3.61
C TRP A 139 0.86 -10.55 4.60
N ARG A 140 1.17 -11.03 5.81
CA ARG A 140 0.18 -11.33 6.85
C ARG A 140 -0.13 -10.04 7.59
N TRP A 141 -0.82 -9.13 6.92
CA TRP A 141 -1.50 -8.00 7.56
C TRP A 141 -2.52 -8.48 8.61
N ASP A 142 -2.97 -9.73 8.49
CA ASP A 142 -3.85 -10.44 9.44
C ASP A 142 -3.14 -10.94 10.72
N GLU A 143 -1.81 -10.91 10.80
CA GLU A 143 -1.03 -11.34 11.98
C GLU A 143 -0.28 -10.18 12.65
N ALA A 144 -0.70 -8.93 12.40
CA ALA A 144 -0.36 -7.88 13.36
C ALA A 144 -0.87 -8.37 14.74
N PRO A 145 0.01 -8.52 15.75
CA PRO A 145 -0.46 -8.92 17.06
C PRO A 145 -1.56 -7.95 17.46
N GLU A 146 -2.67 -8.48 17.98
CA GLU A 146 -3.59 -7.69 18.78
C GLU A 146 -2.74 -7.06 19.89
N MET A 147 -2.23 -5.85 19.64
CA MET A 147 -1.75 -4.96 20.67
C MET A 147 -3.02 -4.58 21.41
N GLY A 148 -3.33 -5.42 22.40
CA GLY A 148 -4.44 -5.24 23.31
C GLY A 148 -4.46 -3.78 23.72
N VAL A 149 -5.60 -3.15 23.48
CA VAL A 149 -5.93 -1.91 24.14
C VAL A 149 -5.98 -2.25 25.63
N CYS A 150 -4.84 -2.06 26.32
CA CYS A 150 -4.86 -1.91 27.76
C CYS A 150 -5.72 -0.68 28.03
N GLY A 151 -6.85 -0.93 28.69
CA GLY A 151 -7.75 0.12 29.11
C GLY A 151 -7.03 1.14 29.99
N VAL A 152 -7.46 2.38 29.81
CA VAL A 152 -7.56 3.38 30.86
C VAL A 152 -8.82 4.20 30.58
#